data_AF-A0A0D8HZ95-F1
#
_entry.id   AF-A0A0D8HZ95-F1
#
_cell.length_a   1.000
_cell.length_b   1.000
_cell.length_c   1.000
_cell.angle_alpha   90.00
_cell.angle_beta   90.00
_cell.angle_gamma   90.00
#
_symmetry.space_group_name_H-M   'P 1'
#
loop_
_entity.id
_entity.type
_entity.pdbx_description
1 polymer ?
#
loop_
_entity_poly.entity_id
_entity_poly.type
_entity_poly.pdbx_seq_one_letter_code
_entity_poly.pdbx_strand_id
1 'polypeptide(L)'
;MPARSLPNGSGFGSGLAGVILPGRRRVKNPLGPSESEVRANLAGEASADAALALTAAAQAEEPTADDAVPAVPRDLTAAAFFDVDNTMVQGASIIHFARGLAARKYLKTSDLVDFAWKQVKFRVTGRESSDDVAEGREKALSFVAGRSTAELARLGEEIYDEVIADKIWPGTRALAQMHLDAGQQVWLVTATPVELAQVIAEKLGLTGALGTVAESEDGVFTGRLVGDILHGMGKAHAVRTLAVREGLNLKRCSAYSDSHNDVPMLSLVGTAVAINPDADLRELAKNRGWEVRDFRTARKAAKIGVPTALVLGAISGALAVILARRKEQNA
;
A
#
# COMPACT_ATOMS: atom_id res chain seq x y z
N MET A 1 -51.52 43.69 23.90
CA MET A 1 -50.38 44.46 24.46
C MET A 1 -50.26 44.16 25.95
N PRO A 2 -49.07 44.18 26.56
CA PRO A 2 -47.74 44.42 25.98
C PRO A 2 -46.83 43.17 26.09
N ALA A 3 -45.97 42.76 25.15
CA ALA A 3 -45.01 43.49 24.31
C ALA A 3 -44.12 44.43 25.13
N ARG A 4 -43.07 43.89 25.75
CA ARG A 4 -41.94 44.69 26.25
C ARG A 4 -40.79 44.61 25.25
N SER A 5 -40.48 45.78 24.71
CA SER A 5 -39.41 46.08 23.77
C SER A 5 -38.13 46.54 24.50
N LEU A 6 -36.98 46.09 23.97
CA LEU A 6 -35.72 46.84 23.73
C LEU A 6 -34.84 47.22 24.95
N PRO A 7 -33.49 47.24 24.81
CA PRO A 7 -32.81 48.15 23.88
C PRO A 7 -31.75 47.54 22.95
N ASN A 8 -31.71 48.14 21.76
CA ASN A 8 -30.54 48.25 20.90
C ASN A 8 -29.36 48.87 21.67
N GLY A 9 -28.21 48.20 21.60
CA GLY A 9 -26.92 48.76 22.00
C GLY A 9 -25.94 48.60 20.84
N SER A 10 -25.91 49.58 19.95
CA SER A 10 -24.85 49.77 18.97
C SER A 10 -23.59 50.33 19.65
N GLY A 11 -22.45 49.73 19.34
CA GLY A 11 -21.14 50.37 19.44
C GLY A 11 -20.25 49.79 20.53
N PHE A 12 -19.24 49.02 20.15
CA PHE A 12 -17.84 49.24 20.56
C PHE A 12 -16.92 48.33 19.73
N GLY A 13 -15.97 48.96 19.02
CA GLY A 13 -14.62 48.44 18.90
C GLY A 13 -14.35 47.34 17.88
N SER A 14 -13.99 47.76 16.66
CA SER A 14 -12.91 47.13 15.92
C SER A 14 -11.69 46.86 16.83
N GLY A 15 -11.15 45.65 16.79
CA GLY A 15 -9.79 45.39 17.28
C GLY A 15 -9.67 44.24 18.28
N LEU A 16 -9.70 43.01 17.78
CA LEU A 16 -8.89 41.93 18.35
C LEU A 16 -8.16 41.24 17.20
N ALA A 17 -7.22 42.00 16.62
CA ALA A 17 -6.01 41.39 16.08
C ALA A 17 -5.42 40.59 17.25
N GLY A 18 -5.54 39.26 17.18
CA GLY A 18 -4.94 38.36 18.15
C GLY A 18 -3.45 38.62 18.19
N VAL A 19 -3.02 39.28 19.27
CA VAL A 19 -1.62 39.49 19.60
C VAL A 19 -0.97 38.11 19.67
N ILE A 20 -0.11 37.81 18.69
CA ILE A 20 0.79 36.68 18.73
C ILE A 20 1.77 36.97 19.85
N LEU A 21 1.47 36.46 21.06
CA LEU A 21 2.42 36.42 22.16
C LEU A 21 3.44 35.31 21.85
N PRO A 22 4.73 35.65 21.63
CA PRO A 22 5.76 34.63 21.44
C PRO A 22 6.02 33.95 22.78
N GLY A 23 5.86 32.63 22.86
CA GLY A 23 6.34 31.86 24.02
C GLY A 23 5.34 30.94 24.74
N ARG A 24 4.11 30.72 24.24
CA ARG A 24 3.32 29.59 24.74
C ARG A 24 3.93 28.28 24.24
N ARG A 25 4.73 27.61 25.08
CA ARG A 25 5.05 26.18 24.93
C ARG A 25 3.73 25.44 24.68
N ARG A 26 3.62 24.73 23.54
CA ARG A 26 2.55 23.73 23.34
C ARG A 26 2.58 22.82 24.55
N VAL A 27 1.51 22.86 25.34
CA VAL A 27 1.35 21.95 26.49
C VAL A 27 1.15 20.56 25.88
N LYS A 28 2.21 19.74 25.88
CA LYS A 28 2.08 18.31 25.57
C LYS A 28 1.11 17.76 26.61
N ASN A 29 -0.05 17.28 26.18
CA ASN A 29 -0.98 16.58 27.06
C ASN A 29 -0.30 15.26 27.48
N PRO A 30 0.18 15.11 28.73
CA PRO A 30 1.00 13.96 29.11
C PRO A 30 0.21 12.65 29.16
N LEU A 31 -1.12 12.73 29.10
CA LEU A 31 -2.04 11.58 29.11
C LEU A 31 -2.78 11.40 27.76
N GLY A 32 -2.56 12.30 26.81
CA GLY A 32 -3.18 12.24 25.48
C GLY A 32 -2.27 11.54 24.47
N PRO A 33 -2.81 11.15 23.30
CA PRO A 33 -1.99 10.62 22.21
C PRO A 33 -0.92 11.64 21.81
N SER A 34 0.26 11.14 21.48
CA SER A 34 1.34 11.92 20.89
C SER A 34 0.91 12.52 19.55
N GLU A 35 1.56 13.62 19.12
CA GLU A 35 1.26 14.23 17.82
C GLU A 35 1.44 13.25 16.65
N SER A 36 2.41 12.33 16.74
CA SER A 36 2.59 11.25 15.76
C SER A 36 1.42 10.28 15.74
N GLU A 37 0.87 9.91 16.89
CA GLU A 37 -0.30 9.02 16.97
C GLU A 37 -1.55 9.72 16.44
N VAL A 38 -1.73 11.01 16.74
CA VAL A 38 -2.84 11.80 16.18
C VAL A 38 -2.77 11.84 14.65
N ARG A 39 -1.60 12.10 14.07
CA ARG A 39 -1.43 12.11 12.61
C ARG A 39 -1.62 10.73 11.99
N ALA A 40 -1.13 9.66 12.64
CA ALA A 40 -1.33 8.29 12.18
C ALA A 40 -2.81 7.87 12.22
N ASN A 41 -3.55 8.27 13.26
CA ASN A 41 -4.99 8.03 13.36
C ASN A 41 -5.74 8.78 12.25
N LEU A 42 -5.43 10.06 12.03
CA LEU A 42 -6.03 10.85 10.95
C LEU A 42 -5.74 10.23 9.57
N ALA A 43 -4.51 9.75 9.34
CA ALA A 43 -4.15 9.03 8.12
C ALA A 43 -5.00 7.77 7.93
N GLY A 44 -5.18 7.00 9.00
CA GLY A 44 -5.95 5.77 8.96
C GLY A 44 -7.44 5.99 8.71
N GLU A 45 -8.02 7.01 9.34
CA GLU A 45 -9.42 7.40 9.13
C GLU A 45 -9.64 7.88 7.70
N ALA A 46 -8.82 8.81 7.22
CA ALA A 46 -8.88 9.31 5.86
C ALA A 46 -8.73 8.20 4.81
N SER A 47 -7.83 7.24 5.06
CA SER A 47 -7.62 6.08 4.19
C SER A 47 -8.88 5.21 4.08
N ALA A 48 -9.53 4.94 5.22
CA ALA A 48 -10.78 4.18 5.23
C ALA A 48 -11.93 4.94 4.55
N ASP A 49 -12.00 6.26 4.71
CA ASP A 49 -12.98 7.10 3.99
C ASP A 49 -12.77 7.05 2.49
N ALA A 50 -11.53 7.26 2.03
CA ALA A 50 -11.19 7.23 0.62
C ALA A 50 -11.47 5.85 0.01
N ALA A 51 -11.09 4.77 0.69
CA ALA A 51 -11.30 3.40 0.22
C ALA A 51 -12.78 3.09 -0.01
N LEU A 52 -13.64 3.44 0.94
CA LEU A 52 -15.09 3.22 0.83
C LEU A 52 -15.71 4.10 -0.27
N ALA A 53 -15.29 5.36 -0.39
CA ALA A 53 -15.77 6.25 -1.43
C ALA A 53 -15.40 5.74 -2.84
N LEU A 54 -14.15 5.30 -3.03
CA LEU A 54 -13.68 4.72 -4.29
C LEU A 54 -14.40 3.41 -4.63
N THR A 55 -14.58 2.54 -3.64
CA THR A 55 -15.29 1.26 -3.83
C THR A 55 -16.76 1.49 -4.19
N ALA A 56 -17.43 2.44 -3.54
CA ALA A 56 -18.81 2.80 -3.84
C ALA A 56 -18.95 3.42 -5.25
N ALA A 57 -17.99 4.25 -5.66
CA ALA A 57 -17.95 4.82 -7.01
C ALA A 57 -17.80 3.73 -8.08
N ALA A 58 -16.89 2.77 -7.89
CA ALA A 58 -16.70 1.65 -8.81
C ALA A 58 -17.96 0.78 -8.94
N GLN A 59 -18.66 0.53 -7.83
CA GLN A 59 -19.93 -0.23 -7.83
C GLN A 59 -21.08 0.51 -8.53
N ALA A 60 -21.07 1.84 -8.56
CA ALA A 60 -22.10 2.64 -9.24
C ALA A 60 -21.92 2.66 -10.76
N GLU A 61 -20.71 2.40 -11.26
CA GLU A 61 -20.39 2.34 -12.70
C GLU A 61 -20.66 0.96 -13.31
N GLU A 62 -20.67 -0.12 -12.51
CA GLU A 62 -21.07 -1.44 -12.99
C GLU A 62 -22.59 -1.50 -13.20
N PRO A 63 -23.08 -1.87 -14.40
CA PRO A 63 -24.52 -2.06 -14.61
C PRO A 63 -25.02 -3.10 -13.62
N THR A 64 -26.13 -2.81 -12.93
CA THR A 64 -26.77 -3.75 -12.01
C THR A 64 -27.11 -5.01 -12.78
N ALA A 65 -26.26 -6.03 -12.65
CA ALA A 65 -26.60 -7.38 -13.05
C ALA A 65 -27.73 -7.83 -12.12
N ASP A 66 -28.96 -7.56 -12.55
CA ASP A 66 -30.20 -8.01 -11.92
C ASP A 66 -30.04 -9.48 -11.48
N ASP A 67 -30.32 -9.73 -10.20
CA ASP A 67 -30.66 -11.03 -9.63
C ASP A 67 -29.68 -12.21 -9.82
N ALA A 68 -28.39 -11.96 -10.08
CA ALA A 68 -27.39 -13.02 -9.96
C ALA A 68 -27.11 -13.29 -8.46
N VAL A 69 -27.75 -14.32 -7.89
CA VAL A 69 -27.35 -14.86 -6.58
C VAL A 69 -25.86 -15.21 -6.68
N PRO A 70 -24.98 -14.61 -5.87
CA PRO A 70 -23.55 -14.90 -5.97
C PRO A 70 -23.33 -16.40 -5.75
N ALA A 71 -22.54 -17.01 -6.63
CA ALA A 71 -22.27 -18.45 -6.59
C ALA A 71 -21.68 -18.91 -5.24
N VAL A 72 -21.06 -17.97 -4.50
CA VAL A 72 -20.57 -18.14 -3.14
C VAL A 72 -21.31 -17.17 -2.22
N PRO A 73 -21.94 -17.63 -1.13
CA PRO A 73 -22.51 -16.75 -0.11
C PRO A 73 -21.44 -15.82 0.47
N ARG A 74 -21.73 -14.51 0.52
CA ARG A 74 -20.80 -13.53 1.08
C ARG A 74 -20.68 -13.69 2.59
N ASP A 75 -19.46 -13.74 3.11
CA ASP A 75 -19.17 -13.57 4.54
C ASP A 75 -19.04 -12.09 4.85
N LEU A 76 -20.13 -11.50 5.33
CA LEU A 76 -20.20 -10.08 5.66
C LEU A 76 -19.41 -9.71 6.92
N THR A 77 -18.78 -10.67 7.60
CA THR A 77 -18.13 -10.45 8.91
C THR A 77 -16.64 -10.72 8.89
N ALA A 78 -16.06 -11.14 7.77
CA ALA A 78 -14.65 -11.48 7.64
C ALA A 78 -14.03 -10.81 6.41
N ALA A 79 -12.75 -10.47 6.54
CA ALA A 79 -11.95 -9.89 5.48
C ALA A 79 -10.49 -10.34 5.58
N ALA A 80 -9.76 -10.18 4.48
CA ALA A 80 -8.32 -10.37 4.43
C ALA A 80 -7.62 -9.08 4.02
N PHE A 81 -6.62 -8.68 4.82
CA PHE A 81 -5.84 -7.46 4.64
C PHE A 81 -4.44 -7.79 4.15
N PHE A 82 -4.07 -7.32 2.96
CA PHE A 82 -2.78 -7.60 2.35
C PHE A 82 -1.95 -6.32 2.27
N ASP A 83 -0.77 -6.33 2.88
CA ASP A 83 0.24 -5.37 2.47
C ASP A 83 0.62 -5.56 0.98
N VAL A 84 1.16 -4.50 0.38
CA VAL A 84 1.47 -4.47 -1.05
C VAL A 84 2.94 -4.75 -1.32
N ASP A 85 3.84 -3.96 -0.76
CA ASP A 85 5.26 -3.96 -1.16
C ASP A 85 5.98 -5.18 -0.60
N ASN A 86 6.67 -5.95 -1.44
CA ASN A 86 7.24 -7.27 -1.14
C ASN A 86 6.24 -8.36 -0.67
N THR A 87 5.00 -8.01 -0.34
CA THR A 87 3.92 -8.92 0.05
C THR A 87 3.10 -9.37 -1.16
N MET A 88 2.33 -8.47 -1.79
CA MET A 88 1.56 -8.71 -3.01
C MET A 88 2.40 -8.49 -4.28
N VAL A 89 3.17 -7.40 -4.29
CA VAL A 89 4.02 -6.93 -5.39
C VAL A 89 5.49 -7.16 -5.03
N GLN A 90 6.30 -7.58 -5.99
CA GLN A 90 7.75 -7.72 -5.81
C GLN A 90 8.44 -6.36 -5.79
N GLY A 91 9.08 -6.01 -4.68
CA GLY A 91 9.68 -4.68 -4.48
C GLY A 91 8.64 -3.60 -4.17
N ALA A 92 9.10 -2.36 -4.09
CA ALA A 92 8.25 -1.22 -3.77
C ALA A 92 7.44 -0.75 -5.00
N SER A 93 6.12 -0.82 -4.88
CA SER A 93 5.14 -0.36 -5.87
C SER A 93 5.37 1.10 -6.26
N ILE A 94 5.65 1.99 -5.30
CA ILE A 94 5.93 3.40 -5.59
C ILE A 94 7.15 3.61 -6.50
N ILE A 95 8.16 2.73 -6.42
CA ILE A 95 9.33 2.77 -7.32
C ILE A 95 8.95 2.31 -8.73
N HIS A 96 8.08 1.31 -8.85
CA HIS A 96 7.57 0.87 -10.15
C HIS A 96 6.72 1.96 -10.81
N PHE A 97 5.85 2.62 -10.04
CA PHE A 97 5.11 3.80 -10.51
C PHE A 97 6.03 4.93 -10.94
N ALA A 98 7.01 5.31 -10.12
CA ALA A 98 7.97 6.35 -10.46
C ALA A 98 8.74 6.03 -11.75
N ARG A 99 9.12 4.76 -11.99
CA ARG A 99 9.75 4.31 -13.23
C ARG A 99 8.82 4.41 -14.43
N GLY A 100 7.56 4.02 -14.28
CA GLY A 100 6.54 4.14 -15.32
C GLY A 100 6.30 5.59 -15.73
N LEU A 101 6.22 6.50 -14.75
CA LEU A 101 6.11 7.94 -14.98
C LEU A 101 7.35 8.52 -15.66
N ALA A 102 8.55 8.10 -15.25
CA ALA A 102 9.81 8.53 -15.88
C ALA A 102 9.89 8.10 -17.35
N ALA A 103 9.50 6.86 -17.67
CA ALA A 103 9.48 6.35 -19.05
C ALA A 103 8.56 7.17 -19.97
N ARG A 104 7.51 7.76 -19.39
CA ARG A 104 6.54 8.64 -20.08
C ARG A 104 6.97 10.11 -20.14
N LYS A 105 8.19 10.46 -19.69
CA LYS A 105 8.68 11.85 -19.53
C LYS A 105 7.71 12.72 -18.70
N TYR A 106 6.97 12.09 -17.81
CA TYR A 106 5.99 12.75 -16.97
C TYR A 106 6.64 13.54 -15.82
N LEU A 107 7.86 13.16 -15.46
CA LEU A 107 8.76 13.89 -14.56
C LEU A 107 9.59 14.90 -15.35
N LYS A 108 9.82 16.10 -14.80
CA LYS A 108 10.71 17.08 -15.44
C LYS A 108 12.16 16.57 -15.34
N THR A 109 13.01 16.97 -16.28
CA THR A 109 14.43 16.58 -16.30
C THR A 109 15.18 16.98 -15.02
N SER A 110 14.77 18.09 -14.38
CA SER A 110 15.26 18.52 -13.06
C SER A 110 15.01 17.48 -11.96
N ASP A 111 13.89 16.78 -12.05
CA ASP A 111 13.39 15.88 -11.01
C ASP A 111 14.12 14.54 -11.05
N LEU A 112 14.46 14.08 -12.26
CA LEU A 112 15.25 12.88 -12.51
C LEU A 112 16.70 13.01 -12.02
N VAL A 113 17.30 14.20 -12.16
CA VAL A 113 18.66 14.49 -11.68
C VAL A 113 18.72 14.42 -10.15
N ASP A 114 17.73 14.98 -9.48
CA ASP A 114 17.64 14.91 -8.02
C ASP A 114 17.39 13.49 -7.50
N PHE A 115 16.60 12.69 -8.22
CA PHE A 115 16.37 11.28 -7.89
C PHE A 115 17.67 10.45 -8.04
N ALA A 116 18.42 10.67 -9.11
CA ALA A 116 19.71 10.05 -9.34
C ALA A 116 20.73 10.44 -8.24
N TRP A 117 20.76 11.71 -7.85
CA TRP A 117 21.62 12.21 -6.78
C TRP A 117 21.30 11.57 -5.42
N LYS A 118 20.01 11.42 -5.09
CA LYS A 118 19.59 10.75 -3.84
C LYS A 118 19.87 9.24 -3.84
N GLN A 119 19.72 8.56 -4.97
CA GLN A 119 20.15 7.15 -5.14
C GLN A 119 21.65 6.98 -4.93
N VAL A 120 22.46 7.91 -5.43
CA VAL A 120 23.91 7.94 -5.20
C VAL A 120 24.22 8.24 -3.72
N LYS A 121 23.57 9.26 -3.13
CA LYS A 121 23.72 9.59 -1.70
C LYS A 121 23.39 8.39 -0.81
N PHE A 122 22.24 7.73 -1.01
CA PHE A 122 21.84 6.54 -0.25
C PHE A 122 22.88 5.41 -0.34
N ARG A 123 23.39 5.15 -1.55
CA ARG A 123 24.45 4.15 -1.78
C ARG A 123 25.76 4.49 -1.06
N VAL A 124 26.02 5.78 -0.83
CA VAL A 124 27.25 6.28 -0.19
C VAL A 124 27.08 6.44 1.34
N THR A 125 25.92 6.86 1.84
CA THR A 125 25.71 7.23 3.24
C THR A 125 25.00 6.17 4.08
N GLY A 126 24.23 5.26 3.46
CA GLY A 126 23.63 4.09 4.12
C GLY A 126 22.72 4.37 5.33
N ARG A 127 22.31 5.62 5.55
CA ARG A 127 21.46 6.06 6.66
C ARG A 127 20.33 6.91 6.14
N GLU A 128 19.11 6.59 6.58
CA GLU A 128 17.93 7.45 6.47
C GLU A 128 17.79 8.22 7.78
N SER A 129 17.87 9.56 7.73
CA SER A 129 17.46 10.44 8.83
C SER A 129 15.95 10.67 8.76
N SER A 130 15.30 10.96 9.89
CA SER A 130 13.90 11.41 9.91
C SER A 130 13.66 12.63 9.02
N ASP A 131 14.67 13.48 8.88
CA ASP A 131 14.62 14.67 8.02
C ASP A 131 14.69 14.30 6.53
N ASP A 132 15.44 13.25 6.16
CA ASP A 132 15.51 12.77 4.77
C ASP A 132 14.16 12.14 4.32
N VAL A 133 13.43 11.51 5.26
CA VAL A 133 12.10 10.93 5.01
C VAL A 133 11.04 12.02 4.85
N ALA A 134 11.06 13.06 5.71
CA ALA A 134 10.14 14.19 5.60
C ALA A 134 10.37 14.99 4.30
N GLU A 135 11.63 15.25 3.95
CA GLU A 135 12.01 15.94 2.71
C GLU A 135 11.68 15.09 1.46
N GLY A 136 11.86 13.76 1.54
CA GLY A 136 11.46 12.82 0.49
C GLY A 136 9.94 12.79 0.27
N ARG A 137 9.17 12.80 1.35
CA ARG A 137 7.71 12.86 1.36
C ARG A 137 7.18 14.16 0.75
N GLU A 138 7.68 15.31 1.18
CA GLU A 138 7.27 16.61 0.66
C GLU A 138 7.57 16.75 -0.84
N LYS A 139 8.71 16.23 -1.27
CA LYS A 139 9.09 16.20 -2.69
C LYS A 139 8.24 15.24 -3.51
N ALA A 140 7.84 14.09 -2.96
CA ALA A 140 6.93 13.18 -3.63
C ALA A 140 5.55 13.82 -3.86
N LEU A 141 5.06 14.58 -2.88
CA LEU A 141 3.78 15.27 -2.97
C LEU A 141 3.79 16.47 -3.93
N SER A 142 4.93 17.17 -4.04
CA SER A 142 5.05 18.28 -4.99
C SER A 142 4.95 17.83 -6.44
N PHE A 143 5.21 16.56 -6.76
CA PHE A 143 5.01 16.00 -8.11
C PHE A 143 3.55 15.85 -8.50
N VAL A 144 2.68 15.58 -7.52
CA VAL A 144 1.24 15.40 -7.75
C VAL A 144 0.46 16.70 -7.55
N ALA A 145 1.02 17.69 -6.86
CA ALA A 145 0.39 18.99 -6.63
C ALA A 145 -0.07 19.65 -7.94
N GLY A 146 -1.32 20.11 -7.95
CA GLY A 146 -1.96 20.75 -9.11
C GLY A 146 -2.40 19.79 -10.22
N ARG A 147 -2.25 18.47 -10.03
CA ARG A 147 -2.72 17.45 -10.97
C ARG A 147 -4.03 16.85 -10.52
N SER A 148 -4.80 16.33 -11.48
CA SER A 148 -6.08 15.69 -11.16
C SER A 148 -5.89 14.29 -10.59
N THR A 149 -6.73 13.89 -9.65
CA THR A 149 -6.79 12.52 -9.12
C THR A 149 -7.06 11.50 -10.23
N ALA A 150 -7.95 11.85 -11.17
CA ALA A 150 -8.28 11.04 -12.34
C ALA A 150 -7.09 10.84 -13.30
N GLU A 151 -6.21 11.83 -13.46
CA GLU A 151 -4.98 11.67 -14.25
C GLU A 151 -4.03 10.67 -13.59
N LEU A 152 -3.88 10.72 -12.27
CA LEU A 152 -3.04 9.77 -11.54
C LEU A 152 -3.59 8.34 -11.62
N ALA A 153 -4.91 8.16 -11.52
CA ALA A 153 -5.57 6.87 -11.67
C ALA A 153 -5.32 6.26 -13.05
N ARG A 154 -5.56 7.03 -14.14
CA ARG A 154 -5.29 6.58 -15.52
C ARG A 154 -3.83 6.17 -15.74
N LEU A 155 -2.88 6.98 -15.28
CA LEU A 155 -1.46 6.62 -15.36
C LEU A 155 -1.14 5.38 -14.53
N GLY A 156 -1.80 5.24 -13.38
CA GLY A 156 -1.72 4.06 -12.54
C GLY A 156 -2.11 2.80 -13.29
N GLU A 157 -3.22 2.83 -14.04
CA GLU A 157 -3.70 1.69 -14.84
C GLU A 157 -2.70 1.28 -15.92
N GLU A 158 -2.20 2.23 -16.69
CA GLU A 158 -1.21 1.94 -17.74
C GLU A 158 0.08 1.35 -17.15
N ILE A 159 0.59 1.94 -16.07
CA ILE A 159 1.81 1.47 -15.42
C ILE A 159 1.59 0.11 -14.76
N TYR A 160 0.39 -0.17 -14.27
CA TYR A 160 0.05 -1.48 -13.77
C TYR A 160 0.23 -2.53 -14.86
N ASP A 161 -0.40 -2.33 -16.02
CA ASP A 161 -0.40 -3.29 -17.13
C ASP A 161 1.01 -3.51 -17.68
N GLU A 162 1.83 -2.46 -17.77
CA GLU A 162 3.18 -2.54 -18.33
C GLU A 162 4.25 -3.05 -17.35
N VAL A 163 4.11 -2.76 -16.05
CA VAL A 163 5.20 -2.94 -15.08
C VAL A 163 4.80 -3.81 -13.90
N ILE A 164 3.63 -3.56 -13.28
CA ILE A 164 3.29 -4.17 -11.98
C ILE A 164 2.71 -5.57 -12.16
N ALA A 165 1.96 -5.84 -13.23
CA ALA A 165 1.32 -7.14 -13.48
C ALA A 165 2.33 -8.31 -13.39
N ASP A 166 3.51 -8.16 -13.99
CA ASP A 166 4.61 -9.14 -13.97
C ASP A 166 5.35 -9.25 -12.62
N LYS A 167 5.05 -8.34 -11.69
CA LYS A 167 5.65 -8.28 -10.35
C LYS A 167 4.73 -8.82 -9.27
N ILE A 168 3.50 -9.21 -9.58
CA ILE A 168 2.63 -9.87 -8.60
C ILE A 168 3.25 -11.20 -8.16
N TRP A 169 3.24 -11.48 -6.86
CA TRP A 169 3.59 -12.79 -6.33
C TRP A 169 2.44 -13.77 -6.59
N PRO A 170 2.62 -14.82 -7.42
CA PRO A 170 1.53 -15.76 -7.71
C PRO A 170 1.00 -16.45 -6.45
N GLY A 171 1.88 -16.75 -5.50
CA GLY A 171 1.52 -17.35 -4.21
C GLY A 171 0.66 -16.43 -3.34
N THR A 172 0.95 -15.12 -3.30
CA THR A 172 0.13 -14.15 -2.56
C THR A 172 -1.20 -13.91 -3.27
N ARG A 173 -1.21 -13.84 -4.60
CA ARG A 173 -2.46 -13.74 -5.37
C ARG A 173 -3.37 -14.95 -5.14
N ALA A 174 -2.81 -16.15 -5.05
CA ALA A 174 -3.60 -17.36 -4.75
C ALA A 174 -4.21 -17.32 -3.33
N LEU A 175 -3.54 -16.71 -2.35
CA LEU A 175 -4.11 -16.46 -1.03
C LEU A 175 -5.27 -15.48 -1.08
N ALA A 176 -5.13 -14.37 -1.81
CA ALA A 176 -6.22 -13.43 -2.01
C ALA A 176 -7.43 -14.11 -2.68
N GLN A 177 -7.20 -14.92 -3.71
CA GLN A 177 -8.27 -15.66 -4.38
C GLN A 177 -8.97 -16.64 -3.43
N MET A 178 -8.24 -17.34 -2.56
CA MET A 178 -8.82 -18.21 -1.55
C MET A 178 -9.83 -17.49 -0.64
N HIS A 179 -9.57 -16.24 -0.27
CA HIS A 179 -10.51 -15.44 0.54
C HIS A 179 -11.73 -15.02 -0.27
N LEU A 180 -11.54 -14.60 -1.52
CA LEU A 180 -12.66 -14.27 -2.42
C LEU A 180 -13.56 -15.50 -2.66
N ASP A 181 -12.97 -16.67 -2.89
CA ASP A 181 -13.67 -17.95 -3.07
C ASP A 181 -14.40 -18.40 -1.79
N ALA A 182 -14.00 -17.88 -0.63
CA ALA A 182 -14.68 -18.06 0.66
C ALA A 182 -15.75 -16.98 0.93
N GLY A 183 -16.01 -16.09 -0.04
CA GLY A 183 -16.99 -15.01 0.07
C GLY A 183 -16.55 -13.84 0.94
N GLN A 184 -15.27 -13.76 1.30
CA GLN A 184 -14.73 -12.71 2.18
C GLN A 184 -14.29 -11.48 1.37
N GLN A 185 -14.29 -10.33 2.03
CA GLN A 185 -13.71 -9.11 1.44
C GLN A 185 -12.17 -9.22 1.40
N VAL A 186 -11.53 -8.67 0.37
CA VAL A 186 -10.07 -8.62 0.27
C VAL A 186 -9.61 -7.19 0.02
N TRP A 187 -8.81 -6.66 0.94
CA TRP A 187 -8.36 -5.29 0.94
C TRP A 187 -6.84 -5.21 0.87
N LEU A 188 -6.31 -4.31 0.04
CA LEU A 188 -4.90 -3.91 0.10
C LEU A 188 -4.69 -2.87 1.21
N VAL A 189 -3.53 -2.87 1.86
CA VAL A 189 -3.17 -1.90 2.92
C VAL A 189 -1.73 -1.43 2.74
N THR A 190 -1.51 -0.21 2.27
CA THR A 190 -0.19 0.24 1.79
C THR A 190 0.13 1.69 2.10
N ALA A 191 1.42 2.01 2.15
CA ALA A 191 1.93 3.38 2.21
C ALA A 191 1.86 4.09 0.84
N THR A 192 1.62 3.37 -0.26
CA THR A 192 1.40 3.93 -1.60
C THR A 192 0.09 4.75 -1.64
N PRO A 193 0.00 5.82 -2.47
CA PRO A 193 -1.24 6.58 -2.64
C PRO A 193 -2.46 5.71 -2.91
N VAL A 194 -3.59 6.06 -2.29
CA VAL A 194 -4.82 5.25 -2.34
C VAL A 194 -5.33 5.05 -3.76
N GLU A 195 -5.20 6.04 -4.65
CA GLU A 195 -5.62 5.95 -6.05
C GLU A 195 -4.85 4.86 -6.81
N LEU A 196 -3.53 4.78 -6.57
CA LEU A 196 -2.67 3.78 -7.20
C LEU A 196 -2.87 2.39 -6.59
N ALA A 197 -3.13 2.33 -5.29
CA ALA A 197 -3.45 1.08 -4.61
C ALA A 197 -4.80 0.52 -5.07
N GLN A 198 -5.77 1.41 -5.30
CA GLN A 198 -7.11 1.06 -5.80
C GLN A 198 -7.03 0.45 -7.21
N VAL A 199 -6.21 1.01 -8.10
CA VAL A 199 -5.95 0.41 -9.42
C VAL A 199 -5.42 -1.03 -9.29
N ILE A 200 -4.48 -1.28 -8.38
CA ILE A 200 -3.96 -2.64 -8.14
C ILE A 200 -5.09 -3.57 -7.65
N ALA A 201 -5.93 -3.09 -6.73
CA ALA A 201 -7.05 -3.86 -6.21
C ALA A 201 -8.04 -4.24 -7.31
N GLU A 202 -8.46 -3.30 -8.14
CA GLU A 202 -9.39 -3.50 -9.26
C GLU A 202 -8.84 -4.49 -10.30
N LYS A 203 -7.58 -4.29 -10.73
CA LYS A 203 -6.93 -5.17 -11.71
C LYS A 203 -6.72 -6.60 -11.19
N LEU A 204 -6.72 -6.80 -9.88
CA LEU A 204 -6.65 -8.11 -9.24
C LEU A 204 -8.02 -8.67 -8.86
N GLY A 205 -9.11 -7.94 -9.06
CA GLY A 205 -10.46 -8.35 -8.68
C GLY A 205 -10.70 -8.38 -7.17
N LEU A 206 -10.00 -7.52 -6.41
CA LEU A 206 -10.13 -7.41 -4.96
C LEU A 206 -11.26 -6.43 -4.59
N THR A 207 -11.60 -6.34 -3.31
CA THR A 207 -12.67 -5.45 -2.82
C THR A 207 -12.28 -3.98 -2.90
N GLY A 208 -11.04 -3.63 -2.54
CA GLY A 208 -10.55 -2.25 -2.59
C GLY A 208 -9.18 -2.09 -1.92
N ALA A 209 -8.77 -0.85 -1.69
CA ALA A 209 -7.48 -0.55 -1.09
C ALA A 209 -7.52 0.58 -0.05
N LEU A 210 -6.82 0.37 1.06
CA LEU A 210 -6.43 1.37 2.03
C LEU A 210 -5.02 1.86 1.67
N GLY A 211 -4.89 3.14 1.30
CA GLY A 211 -3.63 3.78 0.94
C GLY A 211 -3.38 5.09 1.65
N THR A 212 -2.22 5.68 1.40
CA THR A 212 -1.90 7.05 1.83
C THR A 212 -2.79 8.04 1.09
N VAL A 213 -3.36 9.02 1.81
CA VAL A 213 -4.29 10.00 1.23
C VAL A 213 -3.60 11.33 1.03
N ALA A 214 -3.37 11.68 -0.25
CA ALA A 214 -3.03 13.04 -0.65
C ALA A 214 -4.29 13.90 -0.64
N GLU A 215 -4.19 15.07 -0.01
CA GLU A 215 -5.30 16.01 0.06
C GLU A 215 -5.59 16.53 -1.35
N SER A 216 -6.88 16.55 -1.70
CA SER A 216 -7.37 17.10 -2.96
C SER A 216 -8.59 17.98 -2.71
N GLU A 217 -8.73 19.00 -3.55
CA GLU A 217 -9.88 19.91 -3.61
C GLU A 217 -10.40 19.87 -5.05
N ASP A 218 -11.70 19.65 -5.23
CA ASP A 218 -12.35 19.53 -6.55
C ASP A 218 -11.65 18.55 -7.52
N GLY A 219 -11.13 17.43 -6.97
CA GLY A 219 -10.43 16.40 -7.75
C GLY A 219 -9.00 16.78 -8.15
N VAL A 220 -8.43 17.84 -7.58
CA VAL A 220 -7.06 18.30 -7.83
C VAL A 220 -6.23 18.23 -6.56
N PHE A 221 -5.04 17.61 -6.62
CA PHE A 221 -4.17 17.48 -5.46
C PHE A 221 -3.61 18.82 -5.00
N THR A 222 -3.63 19.06 -3.69
CA THR A 222 -3.08 20.28 -3.07
C THR A 222 -1.57 20.19 -2.83
N GLY A 223 -0.99 18.99 -2.94
CA GLY A 223 0.40 18.71 -2.56
C GLY A 223 0.61 18.48 -1.07
N ARG A 224 -0.46 18.34 -0.28
CA ARG A 224 -0.41 17.98 1.14
C ARG A 224 -0.96 16.57 1.36
N LEU A 225 -0.78 16.06 2.57
CA LEU A 225 -1.36 14.78 3.00
C LEU A 225 -2.40 15.02 4.07
N VAL A 226 -3.42 14.18 4.08
CA VAL A 226 -4.37 14.09 5.19
C VAL A 226 -3.71 13.22 6.28
N GLY A 227 -3.18 13.87 7.32
CA GLY A 227 -2.44 13.20 8.40
C GLY A 227 -1.01 12.83 8.02
N ASP A 228 -0.74 11.53 7.87
CA ASP A 228 0.58 10.95 7.60
C ASP A 228 0.55 9.92 6.46
N ILE A 229 1.73 9.42 6.07
CA ILE A 229 1.83 8.21 5.25
C ILE A 229 1.16 7.06 6.00
N LEU A 230 0.40 6.23 5.30
CA LEU A 230 -0.28 5.08 5.88
C LEU A 230 0.72 3.96 6.21
N HIS A 231 1.35 4.08 7.37
CA HIS A 231 2.41 3.18 7.83
C HIS A 231 2.23 2.81 9.31
N GLY A 232 2.67 1.61 9.69
CA GLY A 232 2.65 1.12 11.07
C GLY A 232 1.30 1.27 11.77
N MET A 233 1.25 2.13 12.80
CA MET A 233 0.01 2.41 13.54
C MET A 233 -1.11 2.98 12.68
N GLY A 234 -0.79 3.72 11.61
CA GLY A 234 -1.78 4.24 10.66
C GLY A 234 -2.50 3.12 9.92
N LYS A 235 -1.77 2.10 9.44
CA LYS A 235 -2.38 0.91 8.83
C LYS A 235 -3.29 0.17 9.79
N ALA A 236 -2.83 -0.03 11.03
CA ALA A 236 -3.65 -0.65 12.08
C ALA A 236 -4.92 0.17 12.39
N HIS A 237 -4.83 1.50 12.36
CA HIS A 237 -5.98 2.37 12.53
C HIS A 237 -6.95 2.27 11.34
N ALA A 238 -6.46 2.33 10.10
CA ALA A 238 -7.28 2.17 8.91
C ALA A 238 -8.06 0.85 8.91
N VAL A 239 -7.40 -0.26 9.22
CA VAL A 239 -8.05 -1.58 9.31
C VAL A 239 -9.14 -1.61 10.39
N ARG A 240 -8.91 -0.99 11.56
CA ARG A 240 -9.95 -0.88 12.59
C ARG A 240 -11.13 -0.02 12.13
N THR A 241 -10.85 1.12 11.53
CA THR A 241 -11.88 2.05 11.06
C THR A 241 -12.73 1.42 9.97
N LEU A 242 -12.10 0.76 9.00
CA LEU A 242 -12.79 0.00 7.97
C LEU A 242 -13.64 -1.13 8.58
N ALA A 243 -13.08 -1.89 9.54
CA ALA A 243 -13.82 -2.96 10.21
C ALA A 243 -15.08 -2.47 10.93
N VAL A 244 -15.03 -1.29 11.54
CA VAL A 244 -16.22 -0.67 12.18
C VAL A 244 -17.27 -0.31 11.13
N ARG A 245 -16.87 0.24 9.99
CA ARG A 245 -17.79 0.72 8.94
C ARG A 245 -18.45 -0.42 8.17
N GLU A 246 -17.69 -1.48 7.92
CA GLU A 246 -18.12 -2.66 7.17
C GLU A 246 -18.72 -3.77 8.08
N GLY A 247 -18.72 -3.58 9.41
CA GLY A 247 -19.24 -4.59 10.36
C GLY A 247 -18.37 -5.85 10.49
N LEU A 248 -17.06 -5.73 10.24
CA LEU A 248 -16.13 -6.85 10.26
C LEU A 248 -15.76 -7.26 11.69
N ASN A 249 -15.76 -8.56 11.95
CA ASN A 249 -15.19 -9.13 13.15
C ASN A 249 -13.72 -9.44 12.92
N LEU A 250 -12.82 -8.58 13.41
CA LEU A 250 -11.37 -8.73 13.22
C LEU A 250 -10.82 -10.10 13.68
N LYS A 251 -11.45 -10.78 14.65
CA LYS A 251 -11.06 -12.14 15.05
C LYS A 251 -11.33 -13.22 14.00
N ARG A 252 -12.16 -12.92 13.01
CA ARG A 252 -12.41 -13.76 11.81
C ARG A 252 -11.62 -13.30 10.60
N CYS A 253 -10.95 -12.15 10.70
CA CYS A 253 -10.15 -11.60 9.61
C CYS A 253 -8.74 -12.18 9.58
N SER A 254 -8.09 -12.03 8.44
CA SER A 254 -6.70 -12.39 8.21
C SER A 254 -5.87 -11.16 7.79
N ALA A 255 -4.57 -11.17 8.08
CA ALA A 255 -3.65 -10.13 7.61
C ALA A 255 -2.30 -10.72 7.18
N TYR A 256 -1.74 -10.14 6.12
CA TYR A 256 -0.56 -10.61 5.40
C TYR A 256 0.43 -9.46 5.23
N SER A 257 1.69 -9.64 5.63
CA SER A 257 2.75 -8.63 5.42
C SER A 257 4.16 -9.23 5.48
N ASP A 258 5.13 -8.54 4.87
CA ASP A 258 6.56 -8.84 4.91
C ASP A 258 7.34 -8.06 5.98
N SER A 259 6.76 -6.97 6.52
CA SER A 259 7.51 -6.01 7.32
C SER A 259 7.17 -6.05 8.81
N HIS A 260 8.20 -5.92 9.65
CA HIS A 260 8.02 -5.73 11.09
C HIS A 260 7.18 -4.49 11.43
N ASN A 261 7.19 -3.48 10.56
CA ASN A 261 6.39 -2.26 10.77
C ASN A 261 4.89 -2.54 10.81
N ASP A 262 4.43 -3.63 10.18
CA ASP A 262 3.02 -4.00 10.10
C ASP A 262 2.55 -4.88 11.27
N VAL A 263 3.42 -5.16 12.26
CA VAL A 263 3.08 -5.90 13.46
C VAL A 263 1.83 -5.36 14.19
N PRO A 264 1.62 -4.04 14.31
CA PRO A 264 0.38 -3.50 14.86
C PRO A 264 -0.86 -3.96 14.08
N MET A 265 -0.82 -4.00 12.74
CA MET A 265 -1.93 -4.48 11.90
C MET A 265 -2.11 -6.00 12.06
N LEU A 266 -1.02 -6.76 11.93
CA LEU A 266 -1.02 -8.22 12.08
C LEU A 266 -1.55 -8.67 13.44
N SER A 267 -1.32 -7.88 14.50
CA SER A 267 -1.78 -8.18 15.86
C SER A 267 -3.27 -7.94 16.10
N LEU A 268 -3.98 -7.28 15.17
CA LEU A 268 -5.42 -6.99 15.33
C LEU A 268 -6.33 -8.14 14.93
N VAL A 269 -5.86 -8.96 14.00
CA VAL A 269 -6.68 -9.95 13.32
C VAL A 269 -6.58 -11.32 13.98
N GLY A 270 -7.53 -12.21 13.67
CA GLY A 270 -7.53 -13.58 14.16
C GLY A 270 -6.45 -14.45 13.53
N THR A 271 -6.02 -14.15 12.31
CA THR A 271 -5.00 -14.93 11.59
C THR A 271 -3.96 -14.01 10.96
N ALA A 272 -2.73 -14.06 11.47
CA ALA A 272 -1.60 -13.31 10.94
C ALA A 272 -0.65 -14.24 10.19
N VAL A 273 -0.24 -13.83 8.99
CA VAL A 273 0.68 -14.59 8.13
C VAL A 273 1.80 -13.69 7.66
N ALA A 274 3.04 -14.08 7.94
CA ALA A 274 4.24 -13.39 7.48
C ALA A 274 4.62 -13.86 6.08
N ILE A 275 4.53 -12.97 5.09
CA ILE A 275 4.82 -13.25 3.68
C ILE A 275 6.19 -12.67 3.33
N ASN A 276 7.11 -13.48 2.82
CA ASN A 276 8.46 -13.04 2.46
C ASN A 276 9.16 -12.20 3.56
N PRO A 277 9.05 -12.54 4.86
CA PRO A 277 9.32 -11.58 5.92
C PRO A 277 10.78 -11.11 5.94
N ASP A 278 10.97 -9.88 6.41
CA ASP A 278 12.24 -9.37 6.93
C ASP A 278 12.72 -10.19 8.14
N ALA A 279 13.92 -9.89 8.64
CA ALA A 279 14.52 -10.67 9.72
C ALA A 279 13.73 -10.54 11.03
N ASP A 280 13.28 -9.34 11.36
CA ASP A 280 12.62 -9.01 12.63
C ASP A 280 11.19 -9.57 12.67
N LEU A 281 10.43 -9.46 11.58
CA LEU A 281 9.11 -10.07 11.45
C LEU A 281 9.23 -11.60 11.45
N ARG A 282 10.26 -12.16 10.82
CA ARG A 282 10.48 -13.62 10.83
C ARG A 282 10.73 -14.15 12.24
N GLU A 283 11.56 -13.47 13.02
CA GLU A 283 11.80 -13.84 14.41
C GLU A 283 10.52 -13.72 15.24
N LEU A 284 9.81 -12.61 15.12
CA LEU A 284 8.54 -12.41 15.82
C LEU A 284 7.49 -13.46 15.43
N ALA A 285 7.35 -13.78 14.15
CA ALA A 285 6.41 -14.76 13.65
C ALA A 285 6.69 -16.14 14.27
N LYS A 286 7.96 -16.55 14.37
CA LYS A 286 8.35 -17.78 15.07
C LYS A 286 7.95 -17.74 16.55
N ASN A 287 8.23 -16.63 17.23
CA ASN A 287 7.92 -16.47 18.66
C ASN A 287 6.40 -16.47 18.93
N ARG A 288 5.60 -15.94 18.01
CA ARG A 288 4.13 -15.88 18.11
C ARG A 288 3.40 -17.06 17.49
N GLY A 289 4.10 -17.99 16.85
CA GLY A 289 3.50 -19.09 16.10
C GLY A 289 2.72 -18.65 14.86
N TRP A 290 3.03 -17.49 14.29
CA TRP A 290 2.44 -17.02 13.03
C TRP A 290 2.99 -17.83 11.86
N GLU A 291 2.13 -18.11 10.89
CA GLU A 291 2.53 -18.82 9.67
C GLU A 291 3.51 -17.96 8.87
N VAL A 292 4.55 -18.59 8.32
CA VAL A 292 5.53 -17.93 7.45
C VAL A 292 5.49 -18.57 6.07
N ARG A 293 5.29 -17.76 5.02
CA ARG A 293 5.43 -18.20 3.62
C ARG A 293 6.48 -17.37 2.91
N ASP A 294 7.52 -18.02 2.37
CA ASP A 294 8.60 -17.36 1.64
C ASP A 294 8.64 -17.78 0.17
N PHE A 295 8.00 -16.99 -0.69
CA PHE A 295 7.90 -17.22 -2.13
C PHE A 295 9.20 -16.87 -2.89
N ARG A 296 10.17 -16.21 -2.23
CA ARG A 296 11.48 -15.91 -2.82
C ARG A 296 12.30 -17.20 -3.02
N THR A 297 12.08 -18.20 -2.18
CA THR A 297 12.84 -19.47 -2.17
C THR A 297 12.55 -20.31 -3.42
N ALA A 298 11.29 -20.45 -3.80
CA ALA A 298 10.89 -21.18 -5.02
C ALA A 298 11.53 -20.58 -6.28
N ARG A 299 11.61 -19.24 -6.34
CA ARG A 299 12.29 -18.53 -7.45
C ARG A 299 13.80 -18.76 -7.44
N LYS A 300 14.46 -18.73 -6.27
CA LYS A 300 15.91 -19.03 -6.18
C LYS A 300 16.20 -20.45 -6.65
N ALA A 301 15.39 -21.43 -6.24
CA ALA A 301 15.51 -22.81 -6.66
C ALA A 301 15.32 -22.97 -8.19
N ALA A 302 14.32 -22.32 -8.79
CA ALA A 302 14.11 -22.36 -10.23
C ALA A 302 15.25 -21.69 -11.01
N LYS A 303 15.74 -20.53 -10.56
CA LYS A 303 16.81 -19.78 -11.23
C LYS A 303 18.17 -20.49 -11.20
N ILE A 304 18.43 -21.28 -10.16
CA ILE A 304 19.67 -22.07 -10.03
C ILE A 304 19.51 -23.45 -10.69
N GLY A 305 18.36 -24.10 -10.50
CA GLY A 305 18.13 -25.47 -10.96
C GLY A 305 18.03 -25.63 -12.47
N VAL A 306 17.39 -24.68 -13.18
CA VAL A 306 17.19 -24.78 -14.64
C VAL A 306 18.51 -24.67 -15.42
N PRO A 307 19.41 -23.70 -15.16
CA PRO A 307 20.70 -23.64 -15.85
C PRO A 307 21.60 -24.84 -15.53
N THR A 308 21.65 -25.30 -14.27
CA THR A 308 22.48 -26.44 -13.88
C THR A 308 22.00 -27.75 -14.52
N ALA A 309 20.68 -27.98 -14.60
CA ALA A 309 20.12 -29.13 -15.28
C ALA A 309 20.39 -29.12 -16.80
N LEU A 310 20.31 -27.96 -17.46
CA LEU A 310 20.63 -27.82 -18.88
C LEU A 310 22.11 -28.08 -19.18
N VAL A 311 23.02 -27.57 -18.35
CA VAL A 311 24.47 -27.80 -18.49
C VAL A 311 24.81 -29.27 -18.30
N LEU A 312 24.28 -29.93 -17.27
CA LEU A 312 24.49 -31.35 -17.06
C LEU A 312 23.90 -32.19 -18.20
N GLY A 313 22.68 -31.87 -18.64
CA GLY A 313 22.04 -32.54 -19.78
C GLY A 313 22.85 -32.42 -21.08
N ALA A 314 23.44 -31.25 -21.36
CA ALA A 314 24.27 -31.03 -22.53
C ALA A 314 25.58 -31.85 -22.47
N ILE A 315 26.23 -31.93 -21.31
CA ILE A 315 27.44 -32.74 -21.11
C ILE A 315 27.12 -34.23 -21.27
N SER A 316 26.04 -34.71 -20.63
CA SER A 316 25.60 -36.11 -20.74
C SER A 316 25.23 -36.48 -22.18
N GLY A 317 24.51 -35.59 -22.89
CA GLY A 317 24.16 -35.77 -24.30
C GLY A 317 25.38 -35.82 -25.21
N ALA A 318 26.36 -34.93 -25.02
CA ALA A 318 27.60 -34.93 -25.78
C ALA A 318 28.41 -36.20 -25.55
N LEU A 319 28.49 -36.68 -24.30
CA LEU A 319 29.19 -37.94 -23.97
C LEU A 319 28.52 -39.15 -24.64
N ALA A 320 27.18 -39.21 -24.63
CA ALA A 320 26.43 -40.27 -25.31
C ALA A 320 26.67 -40.28 -26.83
N VAL A 321 26.72 -39.10 -27.47
CA VAL A 321 27.03 -38.97 -28.91
C VAL A 321 28.46 -39.42 -29.23
N ILE A 322 29.44 -39.07 -28.39
CA ILE A 322 30.84 -39.50 -28.56
C ILE A 322 30.96 -41.02 -28.42
N LEU A 323 30.27 -41.62 -27.45
CA LEU A 323 30.27 -43.07 -27.24
C LEU A 323 29.57 -43.82 -28.39
N ALA A 324 28.46 -43.28 -28.92
CA ALA A 324 27.78 -43.84 -30.08
C ALA A 324 28.67 -43.83 -31.33
N ARG A 325 29.34 -42.70 -31.63
CA ARG A 325 30.27 -42.58 -32.77
C ARG A 325 31.48 -43.50 -32.67
N ARG A 326 32.01 -43.72 -31.46
CA ARG A 326 33.11 -44.69 -31.24
C ARG A 326 32.69 -46.14 -31.47
N LYS A 327 31.42 -46.47 -31.25
CA LYS A 327 30.88 -47.81 -31.48
C LYS A 327 30.67 -48.10 -32.97
N GLU A 328 30.29 -47.09 -33.75
CA GLU A 328 30.15 -47.19 -35.21
C GLU A 328 31.49 -47.30 -35.96
N GLN A 329 32.57 -46.75 -35.41
CA GLN A 329 33.91 -46.84 -36.02
C GLN A 329 34.64 -48.17 -35.76
N ASN A 330 34.15 -48.96 -34.79
CA ASN A 330 34.75 -50.23 -34.36
C ASN A 330 33.89 -51.45 -34.78
N ALA A 331 32.87 -51.25 -35.60
CA ALA A 331 32.01 -52.28 -36.19
C ALA A 331 32.27 -52.35 -37.69
#